data_AF-A0A7C4YXN0-F1
#
_entry.id   AF-A0A7C4YXN0-F1
#
_cell.length_a   1.000
_cell.length_b   1.000
_cell.length_c   1.000
_cell.angle_alpha   90.00
_cell.angle_beta   90.00
_cell.angle_gamma   90.00
#
_symmetry.space_group_name_H-M   'P 1'
#
loop_
_entity.id
_entity.type
_entity.pdbx_description
1 polymer ?
#
loop_
_entity_poly.entity_id
_entity_poly.type
_entity_poly.pdbx_seq_one_letter_code
_entity_poly.pdbx_strand_id
1 'polypeptide(L)'
;MKRLIPQLLAIFIALATFTSVKAQSSETIWLSAVTTAYKTGETVVVTVNAASATAVQGFTFQIRYDPACLRPVNAASPIPGMNGLQLPQISGLVDGSYASTTPQTVNGVLAEVRFTALQGCQTSLYLESAALAVRGADGFAAPLPSVLVGERNVSLILDSEVGVAQPPVDSGSILLLEPPPAESGFPFWLVGIAVGLLVVLGLFGIYKVFRAGGS
;
A
#
# COMPACT_ATOMS: atom_id res chain seq x y z
N MET A 1 -66.15 8.32 18.04
CA MET A 1 -65.49 7.26 17.22
C MET A 1 -65.12 7.72 15.80
N LYS A 2 -65.89 8.56 15.09
CA LYS A 2 -65.58 9.01 13.70
C LYS A 2 -64.29 9.83 13.51
N ARG A 3 -63.75 10.50 14.55
CA ARG A 3 -62.53 11.33 14.45
C ARG A 3 -61.20 10.58 14.61
N LEU A 4 -61.23 9.32 15.06
CA LEU A 4 -60.03 8.48 15.25
C LEU A 4 -59.63 7.72 13.96
N ILE A 5 -60.58 7.51 13.06
CA ILE A 5 -60.39 6.80 11.79
C ILE A 5 -59.37 7.49 10.86
N PRO A 6 -59.41 8.82 10.64
CA PRO A 6 -58.43 9.46 9.76
C PRO A 6 -57.01 9.47 10.34
N GLN A 7 -56.87 9.48 11.67
CA GLN A 7 -55.56 9.45 12.33
C GLN A 7 -54.91 8.06 12.25
N LEU A 8 -55.69 7.00 12.45
CA LEU A 8 -55.23 5.63 12.25
C LEU A 8 -54.84 5.36 10.79
N LEU A 9 -55.60 5.90 9.82
CA LEU A 9 -55.29 5.76 8.40
C LEU A 9 -53.99 6.49 8.03
N ALA A 10 -53.77 7.71 8.55
CA ALA A 10 -52.54 8.46 8.30
C ALA A 10 -51.29 7.75 8.84
N ILE A 11 -51.39 7.14 10.04
CA ILE A 11 -50.29 6.35 10.62
C ILE A 11 -50.03 5.10 9.79
N PHE A 12 -51.07 4.42 9.32
CA PHE A 12 -50.92 3.21 8.50
C PHE A 12 -50.27 3.50 7.14
N ILE A 13 -50.62 4.63 6.51
CA ILE A 13 -50.00 5.08 5.26
C ILE A 13 -48.54 5.48 5.49
N ALA A 14 -48.22 6.16 6.60
CA ALA A 14 -46.84 6.51 6.94
C ALA A 14 -45.97 5.28 7.28
N LEU A 15 -46.57 4.18 7.76
CA LEU A 15 -45.86 2.92 7.99
C LEU A 15 -45.66 2.10 6.70
N ALA A 16 -46.53 2.27 5.71
CA ALA A 16 -46.44 1.58 4.42
C ALA A 16 -45.38 2.19 3.47
N THR A 17 -44.85 3.38 3.75
CA THR A 17 -43.79 4.02 2.96
C THR A 17 -42.38 3.62 3.40
N PHE A 18 -42.21 2.79 4.44
CA PHE A 18 -40.91 2.16 4.74
C PHE A 18 -40.64 1.04 3.72
N THR A 19 -40.31 1.42 2.50
CA THR A 19 -39.76 0.50 1.50
C THR A 19 -38.51 -0.16 2.06
N SER A 20 -38.37 -1.47 1.83
CA SER A 20 -37.27 -2.30 2.32
C SER A 20 -35.90 -1.64 2.10
N VAL A 21 -35.33 -1.09 3.16
CA VAL A 21 -33.92 -0.71 3.17
C VAL A 21 -33.16 -2.03 3.06
N LYS A 22 -32.56 -2.31 1.90
CA LYS A 22 -31.54 -3.35 1.83
C LYS A 22 -30.41 -2.87 2.72
N ALA A 23 -30.25 -3.48 3.90
CA ALA A 23 -29.06 -3.31 4.70
C ALA A 23 -27.89 -3.78 3.82
N GLN A 24 -27.19 -2.83 3.20
CA GLN A 24 -25.99 -3.12 2.44
C GLN A 24 -24.99 -3.71 3.43
N SER A 25 -24.51 -4.92 3.14
CA SER A 25 -23.46 -5.54 3.95
C SER A 25 -22.27 -4.58 3.99
N SER A 26 -21.68 -4.38 5.16
CA SER A 26 -20.54 -3.48 5.30
C SER A 26 -19.37 -4.03 4.48
N GLU A 27 -18.88 -3.23 3.55
CA GLU A 27 -17.66 -3.53 2.79
C GLU A 27 -16.47 -3.36 3.75
N THR A 28 -15.62 -4.38 3.93
CA THR A 28 -14.49 -4.31 4.86
C THR A 28 -13.18 -4.72 4.20
N ILE A 29 -12.08 -4.10 4.64
CA ILE A 29 -10.71 -4.45 4.25
C ILE A 29 -9.82 -4.47 5.49
N TRP A 30 -8.96 -5.47 5.64
CA TRP A 30 -8.13 -5.63 6.83
C TRP A 30 -6.82 -6.38 6.54
N LEU A 31 -5.89 -6.26 7.48
CA LEU A 31 -4.60 -6.94 7.47
C LEU A 31 -4.62 -8.14 8.42
N SER A 32 -3.97 -9.24 8.05
CA SER A 32 -3.70 -10.36 8.96
C SER A 32 -2.41 -11.08 8.56
N ALA A 33 -1.80 -11.82 9.48
CA ALA A 33 -0.66 -12.68 9.17
C ALA A 33 -1.01 -14.16 9.39
N VAL A 34 -0.36 -15.03 8.62
CA VAL A 34 -0.51 -16.48 8.74
C VAL A 34 0.09 -17.00 10.05
N THR A 35 1.25 -16.45 10.43
CA THR A 35 1.90 -16.62 11.74
C THR A 35 2.54 -15.30 12.16
N THR A 36 2.79 -15.14 13.45
CA THR A 36 3.36 -13.92 14.04
C THR A 36 4.80 -14.10 14.52
N ALA A 37 5.35 -15.32 14.44
CA ALA A 37 6.73 -15.62 14.82
C ALA A 37 7.50 -16.22 13.64
N TYR A 38 8.66 -15.64 13.33
CA TYR A 38 9.53 -16.04 12.23
C TYR A 38 10.99 -16.01 12.66
N LYS A 39 11.84 -16.70 11.92
CA LYS A 39 13.30 -16.64 12.07
C LYS A 39 13.93 -15.75 11.02
N THR A 40 15.16 -15.32 11.26
CA THR A 40 15.93 -14.53 10.30
C THR A 40 16.14 -15.32 9.01
N GLY A 41 15.91 -14.69 7.86
CA GLY A 41 15.97 -15.29 6.53
C GLY A 41 14.68 -15.97 6.07
N GLU A 42 13.67 -16.11 6.94
CA GLU A 42 12.37 -16.67 6.54
C GLU A 42 11.53 -15.68 5.75
N THR A 43 10.61 -16.23 4.97
CA THR A 43 9.59 -15.47 4.24
C THR A 43 8.41 -15.21 5.15
N VAL A 44 8.25 -13.96 5.55
CA VAL A 44 7.09 -13.44 6.26
C VAL A 44 5.95 -13.23 5.27
N VAL A 45 4.78 -13.80 5.55
CA VAL A 45 3.59 -13.66 4.70
C VAL A 45 2.48 -12.97 5.46
N VAL A 46 2.05 -11.82 4.94
CA VAL A 46 0.93 -11.03 5.46
C VAL A 46 -0.13 -10.94 4.37
N THR A 47 -1.39 -11.08 4.75
CA THR A 47 -2.51 -11.04 3.81
C THR A 47 -3.31 -9.76 3.99
N VAL A 48 -3.62 -9.11 2.87
CA VAL A 48 -4.66 -8.10 2.77
C VAL A 48 -5.93 -8.84 2.41
N ASN A 49 -6.96 -8.69 3.23
CA ASN A 49 -8.23 -9.37 3.08
C ASN A 49 -9.35 -8.36 2.88
N ALA A 50 -10.42 -8.77 2.21
CA ALA A 50 -11.65 -7.99 2.18
C ALA A 50 -12.88 -8.90 2.14
N ALA A 51 -13.99 -8.33 2.59
CA ALA A 51 -15.32 -8.90 2.41
C ALA A 51 -16.15 -7.84 1.72
N SER A 52 -16.63 -8.16 0.51
CA SER A 52 -17.41 -7.23 -0.27
C SER A 52 -18.64 -7.86 -0.90
N ALA A 53 -19.79 -7.21 -0.72
CA ALA A 53 -21.04 -7.57 -1.40
C ALA A 53 -21.10 -6.99 -2.82
N THR A 54 -20.31 -5.95 -3.09
CA THR A 54 -20.18 -5.34 -4.41
C THR A 54 -19.03 -6.00 -5.18
N ALA A 55 -19.26 -6.38 -6.43
CA ALA A 55 -18.20 -6.92 -7.26
C ALA A 55 -17.17 -5.81 -7.59
N VAL A 56 -15.92 -6.00 -7.18
CA VAL A 56 -14.83 -5.04 -7.31
C VAL A 56 -14.03 -5.29 -8.59
N GLN A 57 -13.39 -4.25 -9.11
CA GLN A 57 -12.52 -4.32 -10.29
C GLN A 57 -11.11 -3.79 -10.00
N GLY A 58 -10.83 -3.47 -8.75
CA GLY A 58 -9.49 -3.17 -8.31
C GLY A 58 -9.44 -2.96 -6.81
N PHE A 59 -8.23 -2.85 -6.31
CA PHE A 59 -7.97 -2.45 -4.94
C PHE A 59 -6.57 -1.86 -4.84
N THR A 60 -6.39 -1.00 -3.85
CA THR A 60 -5.09 -0.44 -3.48
C THR A 60 -4.88 -0.61 -2.00
N PHE A 61 -3.63 -0.77 -1.57
CA PHE A 61 -3.26 -0.82 -0.17
C PHE A 61 -1.86 -0.27 0.05
N GLN A 62 -1.65 0.32 1.22
CA GLN A 62 -0.37 0.78 1.69
C GLN A 62 -0.07 0.19 3.06
N ILE A 63 1.06 -0.50 3.18
CA ILE A 63 1.50 -1.13 4.43
C ILE A 63 2.82 -0.49 4.86
N ARG A 64 2.82 0.11 6.05
CA ARG A 64 4.02 0.58 6.73
C ARG A 64 4.71 -0.59 7.40
N TYR A 65 6.03 -0.63 7.28
CA TYR A 65 6.88 -1.64 7.89
C TYR A 65 8.22 -1.02 8.31
N ASP A 66 8.94 -1.70 9.21
CA ASP A 66 10.31 -1.31 9.57
C ASP A 66 11.34 -1.92 8.59
N PRO A 67 12.03 -1.10 7.77
CA PRO A 67 13.01 -1.58 6.80
C PRO A 67 14.30 -2.13 7.42
N ALA A 68 14.54 -1.90 8.72
CA ALA A 68 15.64 -2.56 9.43
C ALA A 68 15.31 -4.03 9.75
N CYS A 69 14.03 -4.37 9.84
CA CYS A 69 13.54 -5.71 10.20
C CYS A 69 13.12 -6.56 9.01
N LEU A 70 12.52 -5.91 8.00
CA LEU A 70 11.85 -6.58 6.90
C LEU A 70 12.28 -5.98 5.57
N ARG A 71 12.44 -6.83 4.56
CA ARG A 71 12.60 -6.41 3.16
C ARG A 71 11.45 -6.95 2.31
N PRO A 72 10.64 -6.10 1.66
CA PRO A 72 9.56 -6.57 0.81
C PRO A 72 10.13 -7.27 -0.43
N VAL A 73 9.49 -8.36 -0.83
CA VAL A 73 9.89 -9.18 -2.00
C VAL A 73 8.88 -8.97 -3.12
N ASN A 74 7.64 -9.38 -2.87
CA ASN A 74 6.55 -9.26 -3.82
C ASN A 74 5.20 -9.20 -3.08
N ALA A 75 4.17 -8.80 -3.80
CA ALA A 75 2.80 -9.10 -3.45
C ALA A 75 2.19 -9.97 -4.56
N ALA A 76 1.24 -10.85 -4.22
CA ALA A 76 0.51 -11.62 -5.22
C ALA A 76 -0.98 -11.63 -4.93
N SER A 77 -1.82 -11.39 -5.95
CA SER A 77 -3.27 -11.56 -5.82
C SER A 77 -3.69 -12.95 -6.28
N PRO A 78 -4.35 -13.77 -5.44
CA PRO A 78 -4.87 -15.07 -5.84
C PRO A 78 -6.15 -14.98 -6.69
N ILE A 79 -6.71 -13.78 -6.88
CA ILE A 79 -7.97 -13.57 -7.60
C ILE A 79 -7.70 -13.58 -9.11
N PRO A 80 -8.30 -14.51 -9.88
CA PRO A 80 -8.09 -14.58 -11.32
C PRO A 80 -8.49 -13.27 -12.02
N GLY A 81 -7.61 -12.76 -12.88
CA GLY A 81 -7.87 -11.53 -13.65
C GLY A 81 -7.56 -10.23 -12.92
N MET A 82 -7.24 -10.26 -11.61
CA MET A 82 -6.61 -9.13 -10.94
C MET A 82 -5.13 -9.08 -11.33
N ASN A 83 -4.73 -8.00 -12.00
CA ASN A 83 -3.36 -7.79 -12.45
C ASN A 83 -2.69 -6.71 -11.59
N GLY A 84 -1.46 -6.99 -11.15
CA GLY A 84 -0.64 -6.04 -10.42
C GLY A 84 -0.23 -4.86 -11.30
N LEU A 85 -0.36 -3.64 -10.79
CA LEU A 85 0.11 -2.42 -11.42
C LEU A 85 1.40 -1.98 -10.71
N GLN A 86 2.52 -2.00 -11.42
CA GLN A 86 3.81 -1.62 -10.84
C GLN A 86 3.79 -0.15 -10.42
N LEU A 87 3.96 0.08 -9.12
CA LEU A 87 4.11 1.41 -8.55
C LEU A 87 5.57 1.61 -8.06
N PRO A 88 6.10 2.85 -8.11
CA PRO A 88 7.36 3.18 -7.46
C PRO A 88 7.30 2.85 -5.97
N GLN A 89 8.21 2.01 -5.50
CA GLN A 89 8.25 1.58 -4.11
C GLN A 89 9.16 2.52 -3.30
N ILE A 90 8.77 2.79 -2.05
CA ILE A 90 9.48 3.66 -1.13
C ILE A 90 9.89 2.81 0.08
N SER A 91 11.11 2.99 0.58
CA SER A 91 11.58 2.24 1.76
C SER A 91 10.64 2.44 2.97
N GLY A 92 10.28 1.34 3.62
CA GLY A 92 9.34 1.29 4.74
C GLY A 92 7.88 1.43 4.36
N LEU A 93 7.52 1.53 3.07
CA LEU A 93 6.15 1.51 2.56
C LEU A 93 6.03 0.47 1.44
N VAL A 94 5.12 -0.48 1.61
CA VAL A 94 4.64 -1.28 0.47
C VAL A 94 3.43 -0.57 -0.10
N ASP A 95 3.46 -0.26 -1.39
CA ASP A 95 2.31 0.26 -2.13
C ASP A 95 1.88 -0.75 -3.20
N GLY A 96 0.69 -1.33 -3.00
CA GLY A 96 0.13 -2.36 -3.86
C GLY A 96 -1.11 -1.86 -4.58
N SER A 97 -1.15 -2.06 -5.90
CA SER A 97 -2.31 -1.76 -6.73
C SER A 97 -2.62 -2.91 -7.66
N TYR A 98 -3.89 -3.29 -7.71
CA TYR A 98 -4.40 -4.35 -8.58
C TYR A 98 -5.65 -3.88 -9.31
N ALA A 99 -5.78 -4.29 -10.57
CA ALA A 99 -6.93 -3.99 -11.40
C ALA A 99 -7.36 -5.20 -12.24
N SER A 100 -8.67 -5.33 -12.43
CA SER A 100 -9.30 -6.33 -13.29
C SER A 100 -10.23 -5.65 -14.29
N THR A 101 -10.27 -6.19 -15.50
CA THR A 101 -11.21 -5.76 -16.55
C THR A 101 -12.61 -6.33 -16.33
N THR A 102 -12.77 -7.33 -15.46
CA THR A 102 -14.03 -8.00 -15.14
C THR A 102 -14.36 -7.88 -13.64
N PRO A 103 -15.63 -7.67 -13.26
CA PRO A 103 -16.04 -7.63 -11.85
C PRO A 103 -15.70 -8.92 -11.10
N GLN A 104 -15.13 -8.79 -9.91
CA GLN A 104 -14.70 -9.88 -9.03
C GLN A 104 -15.47 -9.81 -7.71
N THR A 105 -16.08 -10.92 -7.31
CA THR A 105 -16.64 -11.04 -5.96
C THR A 105 -15.51 -11.37 -4.99
N VAL A 106 -15.42 -10.62 -3.88
CA VAL A 106 -14.32 -10.77 -2.92
C VAL A 106 -14.86 -11.12 -1.55
N ASN A 107 -14.36 -12.23 -1.00
CA ASN A 107 -14.61 -12.64 0.37
C ASN A 107 -13.42 -13.48 0.88
N GLY A 108 -12.37 -12.80 1.34
CA GLY A 108 -11.10 -13.40 1.77
C GLY A 108 -9.89 -12.62 1.27
N VAL A 109 -8.83 -13.36 0.90
CA VAL A 109 -7.53 -12.78 0.52
C VAL A 109 -7.63 -12.01 -0.79
N LEU A 110 -7.29 -10.71 -0.74
CA LEU A 110 -7.07 -9.86 -1.90
C LEU A 110 -5.64 -9.98 -2.42
N ALA A 111 -4.66 -9.93 -1.50
CA ALA A 111 -3.24 -10.03 -1.82
C ALA A 111 -2.45 -10.66 -0.67
N GLU A 112 -1.47 -11.48 -1.02
CA GLU A 112 -0.41 -11.96 -0.14
C GLU A 112 0.82 -11.08 -0.34
N VAL A 113 1.27 -10.40 0.71
CA VAL A 113 2.47 -9.57 0.72
C VAL A 113 3.59 -10.33 1.41
N ARG A 114 4.71 -10.47 0.72
CA ARG A 114 5.86 -11.26 1.18
C ARG A 114 7.02 -10.37 1.53
N PHE A 115 7.64 -10.65 2.67
CA PHE A 115 8.85 -10.00 3.13
C PHE A 115 9.91 -11.04 3.50
N THR A 116 11.18 -10.69 3.40
CA THR A 116 12.27 -11.43 4.03
C THR A 116 12.53 -10.84 5.42
N ALA A 117 12.57 -11.69 6.45
CA ALA A 117 13.05 -11.31 7.78
C ALA A 117 14.57 -11.08 7.76
N LEU A 118 15.02 -9.88 8.14
CA LEU A 118 16.43 -9.49 7.99
C LEU A 118 17.28 -9.81 9.22
N GLN A 119 16.70 -9.70 10.41
CA GLN A 119 17.36 -9.93 11.69
C GLN A 119 16.31 -10.16 12.79
N GLY A 120 16.77 -10.57 13.97
CA GLY A 120 15.90 -10.68 15.13
C GLY A 120 15.43 -9.30 15.59
N CYS A 121 14.11 -9.10 15.65
CA CYS A 121 13.49 -7.88 16.12
C CYS A 121 12.01 -8.08 16.43
N GLN A 122 11.44 -7.21 17.26
CA GLN A 122 10.00 -7.10 17.43
C GLN A 122 9.52 -5.91 16.61
N THR A 123 8.63 -6.15 15.64
CA THR A 123 8.16 -5.12 14.71
C THR A 123 6.65 -5.25 14.48
N SER A 124 6.04 -4.26 13.87
CA SER A 124 4.64 -4.33 13.47
C SER A 124 4.42 -3.76 12.08
N LEU A 125 3.49 -4.37 11.34
CA LEU A 125 3.01 -3.84 10.07
C LEU A 125 1.71 -3.09 10.31
N TYR A 126 1.58 -1.92 9.68
CA TYR A 126 0.39 -1.10 9.78
C TYR A 126 -0.23 -0.83 8.41
N LEU A 127 -1.50 -1.17 8.24
CA LEU A 127 -2.30 -0.84 7.07
C LEU A 127 -2.65 0.65 7.11
N GLU A 128 -1.83 1.46 6.44
CA GLU A 128 -1.93 2.92 6.43
C GLU A 128 -3.14 3.39 5.62
N SER A 129 -3.29 2.84 4.42
CA SER A 129 -4.46 3.08 3.59
C SER A 129 -4.86 1.81 2.85
N ALA A 130 -6.15 1.67 2.55
CA ALA A 130 -6.67 0.59 1.74
C ALA A 130 -8.00 1.01 1.12
N ALA A 131 -8.22 0.66 -0.14
CA ALA A 131 -9.44 0.98 -0.86
C ALA A 131 -9.81 -0.15 -1.82
N LEU A 132 -11.11 -0.38 -1.96
CA LEU A 132 -11.68 -1.19 -3.05
C LEU A 132 -12.10 -0.24 -4.17
N ALA A 133 -12.04 -0.70 -5.41
CA ALA A 133 -12.44 0.07 -6.57
C ALA A 133 -13.44 -0.71 -7.44
N VAL A 134 -14.38 0.01 -8.03
CA VAL A 134 -15.35 -0.47 -9.02
C VAL A 134 -15.19 0.33 -10.31
N ARG A 135 -15.73 -0.15 -11.43
CA ARG A 135 -15.83 0.68 -12.63
C ARG A 135 -16.95 1.73 -12.45
N GLY A 136 -16.58 2.99 -12.53
CA GLY A 136 -17.47 4.14 -12.54
C GLY A 136 -18.30 4.23 -13.82
N ALA A 137 -19.30 5.10 -13.80
CA ALA A 137 -20.18 5.35 -14.95
C ALA A 137 -19.44 5.92 -16.18
N ASP A 138 -18.29 6.55 -15.94
CA ASP A 138 -17.34 7.06 -16.92
C ASP A 138 -16.40 5.98 -17.48
N GLY A 139 -16.47 4.75 -16.96
CA GLY A 139 -15.63 3.63 -17.36
C GLY A 139 -14.27 3.56 -16.66
N PHE A 140 -13.97 4.49 -15.74
CA PHE A 140 -12.73 4.52 -14.98
C PHE A 140 -12.86 3.80 -13.63
N ALA A 141 -11.74 3.45 -13.00
CA ALA A 141 -11.76 2.91 -11.64
C ALA A 141 -12.15 4.02 -10.65
N ALA A 142 -13.21 3.80 -9.89
CA ALA A 142 -13.68 4.70 -8.84
C ALA A 142 -13.63 3.97 -7.49
N PRO A 143 -13.20 4.64 -6.40
CA PRO A 143 -13.19 4.03 -5.08
C PRO A 143 -14.62 3.67 -4.65
N LEU A 144 -14.79 2.47 -4.12
CA LEU A 144 -16.04 2.02 -3.52
C LEU A 144 -16.25 2.82 -2.22
N PRO A 145 -17.36 3.56 -2.06
CA PRO A 145 -17.60 4.35 -0.86
C PRO A 145 -17.88 3.45 0.34
N SER A 146 -17.63 3.96 1.54
CA SER A 146 -17.99 3.33 2.81
C SER A 146 -17.29 1.98 3.10
N VAL A 147 -16.13 1.74 2.49
CA VAL A 147 -15.26 0.61 2.87
C VAL A 147 -14.68 0.88 4.25
N LEU A 148 -15.01 0.02 5.22
CA LEU A 148 -14.47 0.07 6.56
C LEU A 148 -13.10 -0.61 6.58
N VAL A 149 -12.12 0.04 7.20
CA VAL A 149 -10.83 -0.58 7.46
C VAL A 149 -10.91 -1.28 8.82
N GLY A 150 -10.82 -2.61 8.82
CA GLY A 150 -10.86 -3.47 10.00
C GLY A 150 -9.53 -3.52 10.74
N GLU A 151 -9.00 -4.73 10.97
CA GLU A 151 -7.68 -4.90 11.58
C GLU A 151 -6.61 -4.18 10.75
N ARG A 152 -5.85 -3.30 11.40
CA ARG A 152 -4.81 -2.50 10.74
C ARG A 152 -3.42 -2.91 11.17
N ASN A 153 -3.26 -3.52 12.34
CA ASN A 153 -1.96 -3.72 12.94
C ASN A 153 -1.66 -5.21 13.09
N VAL A 154 -0.49 -5.63 12.61
CA VAL A 154 0.00 -6.99 12.76
C VAL A 154 1.37 -6.94 13.43
N SER A 155 1.44 -7.39 14.67
CA SER A 155 2.69 -7.49 15.41
C SER A 155 3.41 -8.79 15.09
N LEU A 156 4.71 -8.69 14.80
CA LEU A 156 5.60 -9.79 14.48
C LEU A 156 6.77 -9.88 15.46
N ILE A 157 7.20 -11.10 15.71
CA ILE A 157 8.40 -11.43 16.48
C ILE A 157 9.34 -12.17 15.54
N LEU A 158 10.47 -11.55 15.23
CA LEU A 158 11.54 -12.14 14.42
C LEU A 158 12.65 -12.61 15.36
N ASP A 159 13.01 -13.88 15.27
CA ASP A 159 14.13 -14.47 15.98
C ASP A 159 15.44 -14.21 15.22
N SER A 160 16.53 -14.03 15.97
CA SER A 160 17.88 -13.89 15.43
C SER A 160 18.43 -15.21 14.90
N GLU A 161 17.86 -16.35 15.30
CA GLU A 161 18.20 -17.64 14.73
C GLU A 161 17.94 -17.65 13.21
N VAL A 162 18.84 -18.29 12.46
CA VAL A 162 18.67 -18.45 11.01
C VAL A 162 17.66 -19.55 10.75
N GLY A 163 16.56 -19.20 10.10
CA GLY A 163 15.53 -20.14 9.67
C GLY A 163 15.87 -20.81 8.35
N VAL A 164 15.03 -21.78 7.96
CA VAL A 164 15.14 -22.41 6.65
C VAL A 164 14.40 -21.52 5.66
N ALA A 165 15.12 -20.91 4.72
CA ALA A 165 14.50 -20.16 3.64
C ALA A 165 13.62 -21.08 2.80
N GLN A 166 12.31 -20.85 2.81
CA GLN A 166 11.38 -21.53 1.92
C GLN A 166 11.28 -20.77 0.60
N PRO A 167 11.41 -21.45 -0.55
CA PRO A 167 11.20 -20.81 -1.84
C PRO A 167 9.76 -20.30 -1.92
N PRO A 168 9.55 -19.07 -2.45
CA PRO A 168 8.21 -18.52 -2.60
C PRO A 168 7.40 -19.42 -3.55
N VAL A 169 6.30 -19.99 -3.07
CA VAL A 169 5.29 -20.63 -3.92
C VAL A 169 4.38 -19.52 -4.39
N ASP A 170 4.73 -18.85 -5.48
CA ASP A 170 3.92 -17.76 -6.00
C ASP A 170 2.68 -18.34 -6.70
N SER A 171 1.50 -17.88 -6.27
CA SER A 171 0.22 -18.19 -6.89
C SER A 171 -0.49 -16.89 -7.24
N GLY A 172 -0.98 -16.78 -8.47
CA GLY A 172 -1.71 -15.60 -8.95
C GLY A 172 -0.83 -14.52 -9.58
N SER A 173 -1.36 -13.29 -9.69
CA SER A 173 -0.65 -12.17 -10.32
C SER A 173 0.35 -11.56 -9.37
N ILE A 174 1.64 -11.59 -9.73
CA ILE A 174 2.75 -11.07 -8.92
C ILE A 174 2.99 -9.58 -9.21
N LEU A 175 3.24 -8.81 -8.15
CA LEU A 175 3.69 -7.43 -8.15
C LEU A 175 5.04 -7.38 -7.43
N LEU A 176 6.10 -6.92 -8.10
CA LEU A 176 7.43 -6.82 -7.48
C LEU A 176 7.47 -5.60 -6.55
N LEU A 177 7.95 -5.79 -5.33
CA LEU A 177 7.94 -4.75 -4.30
C LEU A 177 9.34 -4.29 -3.88
N GLU A 178 10.39 -4.85 -4.47
CA GLU A 178 11.75 -4.45 -4.12
C GLU A 178 12.00 -2.99 -4.56
N PRO A 179 12.33 -2.09 -3.63
CA PRO A 179 12.57 -0.69 -3.96
C PRO A 179 13.82 -0.56 -4.84
N PRO A 180 13.86 0.45 -5.75
CA PRO A 180 15.04 0.69 -6.54
C PRO A 180 16.24 0.95 -5.60
N PRO A 181 17.45 0.46 -5.93
CA PRO A 181 18.64 0.76 -5.14
C PRO A 181 18.76 2.27 -5.01
N ALA A 182 18.99 2.75 -3.78
CA ALA A 182 19.15 4.17 -3.53
C ALA A 182 20.28 4.70 -4.42
N GLU A 183 19.96 5.58 -5.37
CA GLU A 183 20.99 6.26 -6.14
C GLU A 183 21.88 7.00 -5.15
N SER A 184 23.17 6.65 -5.12
CA SER A 184 24.16 7.34 -4.32
C SER A 184 24.15 8.81 -4.73
N GLY A 185 23.50 9.65 -3.91
CA GLY A 185 23.35 11.07 -4.17
C GLY A 185 24.69 11.69 -4.56
N PHE A 186 24.67 12.46 -5.65
CA PHE A 186 25.85 13.14 -6.19
C PHE A 186 26.64 13.77 -5.04
N PRO A 187 27.90 13.38 -4.84
CA PRO A 187 28.50 13.55 -3.54
C PRO A 187 28.90 15.02 -3.40
N PHE A 188 28.23 15.73 -2.48
CA PHE A 188 28.29 17.21 -2.34
C PHE A 188 29.70 17.79 -2.22
N TRP A 189 30.71 17.00 -1.85
CA TRP A 189 32.12 17.41 -1.87
C TRP A 189 32.62 17.76 -3.28
N LEU A 190 32.10 17.13 -4.34
CA LEU A 190 32.43 17.47 -5.73
C LEU A 190 31.93 18.87 -6.10
N VAL A 191 30.78 19.30 -5.58
CA VAL A 191 30.29 20.67 -5.76
C VAL A 191 31.20 21.66 -5.04
N GLY A 192 31.64 21.33 -3.82
CA GLY A 192 32.60 22.13 -3.07
C GLY A 192 33.94 22.31 -3.79
N ILE A 193 34.48 21.24 -4.38
CA ILE A 193 35.72 21.29 -5.17
C ILE A 193 35.54 22.16 -6.42
N ALA A 194 34.44 21.99 -7.16
CA ALA A 194 34.19 22.76 -8.38
C ALA A 194 34.07 24.27 -8.10
N VAL A 195 33.38 24.66 -7.03
CA VAL A 195 33.25 26.06 -6.61
C VAL A 195 34.61 26.61 -6.15
N GLY A 196 35.37 25.84 -5.36
CA GLY A 196 36.71 26.24 -4.93
C GLY A 196 37.67 26.50 -6.11
N LEU A 197 37.65 25.62 -7.12
CA LEU A 197 38.45 25.77 -8.33
C LEU A 197 38.10 27.03 -9.13
N LEU A 198 36.80 27.32 -9.28
CA LEU A 198 36.34 28.54 -9.96
C LEU A 198 36.79 29.82 -9.25
N VAL A 199 36.76 29.85 -7.92
CA VAL A 199 37.23 30.99 -7.13
C VAL A 199 38.74 31.18 -7.30
N VAL A 200 39.54 30.10 -7.22
CA VAL A 200 40.99 30.16 -7.40
C VAL A 200 41.36 30.64 -8.80
N LEU A 201 40.72 30.10 -9.84
CA LEU A 201 40.93 30.52 -11.23
C LEU A 201 40.51 31.98 -11.46
N GLY A 202 39.40 32.41 -10.86
CA GLY A 202 38.94 33.81 -10.91
C GLY A 202 39.94 34.77 -10.28
N LEU A 203 40.41 34.46 -9.07
CA LEU A 203 41.42 35.26 -8.37
C LEU A 203 42.76 35.29 -9.13
N PHE A 204 43.18 34.16 -9.71
CA PHE A 204 44.39 34.10 -10.53
C PHE A 204 44.26 34.92 -11.82
N GLY A 205 43.10 34.88 -12.47
CA GLY A 205 42.80 35.71 -13.64
C GLY A 205 42.88 37.21 -13.33
N ILE A 206 42.25 37.65 -12.22
CA ILE A 206 42.29 39.04 -11.76
C ILE A 206 43.74 39.47 -11.45
N TYR A 207 44.49 38.64 -10.72
CA TYR A 207 45.90 38.91 -10.40
C TYR A 207 46.76 39.09 -11.66
N LYS A 208 46.55 38.25 -12.68
CA LYS A 208 47.32 38.34 -13.93
C LYS A 208 46.99 39.61 -14.73
N VAL A 209 45.72 40.03 -14.74
CA VAL A 209 45.28 41.27 -15.41
C VAL A 209 45.85 42.50 -14.71
N PHE A 210 45.82 42.57 -13.37
CA PHE A 210 46.42 43.67 -12.62
C PHE A 210 47.94 43.79 -12.82
N ARG A 211 48.65 42.66 -12.97
CA ARG A 211 50.09 42.66 -13.20
C ARG A 211 50.49 43.07 -14.63
N ALA A 212 49.61 42.88 -15.61
CA ALA A 212 49.87 43.21 -17.02
C ALA A 212 49.48 44.65 -17.39
N GLY A 213 48.57 45.30 -16.65
CA GLY A 213 48.14 46.69 -16.91
C GLY A 213 48.95 47.78 -16.19
N GLY A 214 50.04 47.42 -15.51
CA GLY A 214 50.86 48.33 -14.70
C GLY A 214 52.18 48.79 -15.33
N SER A 215 52.37 48.61 -16.65
CA SER A 215 53.55 49.08 -17.39
C SER A 215 53.20 50.23 -18.33
#